data_AF-A0A6P7GEF6-F1
#
_entry.id   AF-A0A6P7GEF6-F1
#
_cell.length_a   1.000
_cell.length_b   1.000
_cell.length_c   1.000
_cell.angle_alpha   90.00
_cell.angle_beta   90.00
_cell.angle_gamma   90.00
#
_symmetry.space_group_name_H-M   'P 1'
#
loop_
_entity.id
_entity.type
_entity.pdbx_description
1 polymer ?
#
loop_
_entity_poly.entity_id
_entity_poly.type
_entity_poly.pdbx_seq_one_letter_code
_entity_poly.pdbx_strand_id
1 'polypeptide(L)'
;MSKIFTFIVIAVAICIQSSRADDKPEGMDECLKKSGATVEDILARPNKNTNEIRCFRKCMLEKQGMIDGSGSIHKDLFDKAYPKAAAHFDDATIATLKACIGSIEKISNCDDMVKVRECFKKAHS
;
A
#
# COMPACT_ATOMS: atom_id res chain seq x y z
N MET A 1 6.72 6.27 61.30
CA MET A 1 5.50 6.79 60.64
C MET A 1 5.93 7.61 59.44
N SER A 2 5.41 7.20 58.29
CA SER A 2 5.84 7.52 56.92
C SER A 2 5.54 8.97 56.52
N LYS A 3 6.53 9.71 56.01
CA LYS A 3 6.36 11.00 55.30
C LYS A 3 7.45 11.21 54.23
N ILE A 4 7.62 10.27 53.31
CA ILE A 4 8.42 10.49 52.09
C ILE A 4 7.74 9.73 50.93
N PHE A 5 6.53 10.11 50.55
CA PHE A 5 5.84 9.49 49.40
C PHE A 5 4.86 10.47 48.75
N THR A 6 5.28 11.68 48.39
CA THR A 6 4.40 12.58 47.62
C THR A 6 5.13 13.63 46.78
N PHE A 7 6.18 13.27 46.03
CA PHE A 7 6.74 14.22 45.04
C PHE A 7 7.24 13.62 43.72
N ILE A 8 7.12 12.31 43.47
CA ILE A 8 7.65 11.65 42.25
C ILE A 8 6.53 11.12 41.36
N VAL A 9 5.47 11.91 41.13
CA VAL A 9 4.38 11.51 40.20
C VAL A 9 4.07 12.56 39.13
N ILE A 10 4.68 13.75 39.16
CA ILE A 10 4.34 14.86 38.24
C ILE A 10 5.46 15.18 37.24
N ALA A 11 6.17 14.16 36.74
CA ALA A 11 7.20 14.38 35.70
C ALA A 11 7.13 13.44 34.49
N VAL A 12 6.20 12.47 34.46
CA VAL A 12 6.14 11.45 33.39
C VAL A 12 4.82 11.50 32.60
N ALA A 13 4.07 12.61 32.68
CA ALA A 13 2.73 12.69 32.08
C ALA A 13 2.63 13.46 30.75
N ILE A 14 3.68 14.14 30.26
CA ILE A 14 3.53 14.97 29.05
C ILE A 14 4.77 14.91 28.15
N CYS A 15 5.03 13.75 27.55
CA CYS A 15 5.86 13.63 26.34
C CYS A 15 5.32 12.58 25.34
N ILE A 16 4.10 12.07 25.51
CA ILE A 16 3.46 11.16 24.54
C ILE A 16 2.47 11.97 23.68
N GLN A 17 2.98 13.01 23.02
CA GLN A 17 2.34 13.60 21.86
C GLN A 17 3.38 13.69 20.74
N SER A 18 4.03 12.56 20.44
CA SER A 18 4.74 12.42 19.18
C SER A 18 3.71 12.16 18.08
N SER A 19 3.33 13.25 17.42
CA SER A 19 3.04 13.36 15.99
C SER A 19 2.17 12.25 15.36
N ARG A 20 0.96 12.60 14.96
CA ARG A 20 0.37 12.07 13.72
C ARG A 20 1.32 12.43 12.57
N ALA A 21 2.38 11.66 12.38
CA ALA A 21 3.09 11.65 11.12
C ALA A 21 2.11 11.03 10.12
N ASP A 22 1.91 11.69 8.98
CA ASP A 22 1.31 11.05 7.81
C ASP A 22 2.16 9.81 7.51
N ASP A 23 1.72 8.63 7.99
CA ASP A 23 2.46 7.38 7.84
C ASP A 23 2.47 7.00 6.36
N LYS A 24 3.53 7.45 5.70
CA LYS A 24 3.92 7.03 4.36
C LYS A 24 4.04 5.50 4.36
N PRO A 25 3.44 4.79 3.38
CA PRO A 25 3.57 3.35 3.28
C PRO A 25 5.03 2.91 3.30
N GLU A 26 5.32 1.88 4.09
CA GLU A 26 6.65 1.27 4.13
C GLU A 26 7.14 0.93 2.72
N GLY A 27 8.41 1.23 2.43
CA GLY A 27 9.02 0.97 1.12
C GLY A 27 8.70 2.00 0.03
N MET A 28 7.83 2.99 0.28
CA MET A 28 7.46 3.96 -0.76
C MET A 28 8.65 4.81 -1.25
N ASP A 29 9.61 5.21 -0.40
CA ASP A 29 10.81 5.94 -0.87
C ASP A 29 11.68 5.10 -1.81
N GLU A 30 11.91 3.85 -1.43
CA GLU A 30 12.68 2.91 -2.24
C GLU A 30 12.01 2.66 -3.58
N CYS A 31 10.68 2.48 -3.58
CA CYS A 31 9.94 2.23 -4.81
C CYS A 31 9.89 3.45 -5.73
N LEU A 32 9.75 4.68 -5.20
CA LEU A 32 9.85 5.91 -6.01
C LEU A 32 11.23 6.02 -6.66
N LYS A 33 12.29 5.79 -5.88
CA LYS A 33 13.67 5.83 -6.38
C LYS A 33 13.92 4.76 -7.46
N LYS A 34 13.46 3.53 -7.24
CA LYS A 34 13.64 2.41 -8.18
C LYS A 34 12.87 2.62 -9.48
N SER A 35 11.68 3.21 -9.41
CA SER A 35 10.80 3.35 -10.56
C SER A 35 11.00 4.65 -11.35
N GLY A 36 11.65 5.66 -10.76
CA GLY A 36 11.75 6.99 -11.32
C GLY A 36 10.44 7.80 -11.29
N ALA A 37 9.42 7.31 -10.60
CA ALA A 37 8.15 8.01 -10.45
C ALA A 37 8.27 9.09 -9.35
N THR A 38 7.55 10.20 -9.51
CA THR A 38 7.44 11.21 -8.45
C THR A 38 6.18 11.02 -7.63
N VAL A 39 6.10 11.67 -6.46
CA VAL A 39 4.88 11.66 -5.64
C VAL A 39 3.70 12.28 -6.42
N GLU A 40 3.96 13.34 -7.19
CA GLU A 40 2.98 14.01 -8.04
C GLU A 40 2.42 13.06 -9.11
N ASP A 41 3.26 12.18 -9.68
CA ASP A 41 2.81 11.17 -10.63
C ASP A 41 1.82 10.17 -10.02
N ILE A 42 2.07 9.76 -8.76
CA ILE A 42 1.24 8.80 -8.04
C ILE A 42 -0.09 9.43 -7.60
N LEU A 43 -0.07 10.71 -7.21
CA LEU A 43 -1.24 11.45 -6.76
C LEU A 43 -2.08 12.05 -7.89
N ALA A 44 -1.54 12.10 -9.12
CA ALA A 44 -2.22 12.68 -10.27
C ALA A 44 -3.63 12.10 -10.48
N ARG A 45 -4.59 13.00 -10.70
CA ARG A 45 -5.96 12.68 -11.10
C ARG A 45 -6.26 13.36 -12.45
N PRO A 46 -6.63 12.62 -13.50
CA PRO A 46 -6.80 11.16 -13.55
C PRO A 46 -5.48 10.40 -13.36
N ASN A 47 -5.57 9.15 -12.90
CA ASN A 47 -4.41 8.29 -12.68
C ASN A 47 -3.62 8.08 -13.97
N LYS A 48 -2.41 8.62 -14.01
CA LYS A 48 -1.42 8.35 -15.05
C LYS A 48 -1.14 6.84 -15.17
N ASN A 49 -0.72 6.41 -16.36
CA ASN A 49 -0.39 5.01 -16.67
C ASN A 49 0.93 4.92 -17.44
N THR A 50 1.96 5.59 -16.93
CA THR A 50 3.31 5.52 -17.50
C THR A 50 4.03 4.25 -17.00
N ASN A 51 5.19 3.93 -17.60
CA ASN A 51 5.97 2.76 -17.18
C ASN A 51 6.52 2.92 -15.76
N GLU A 52 6.92 4.14 -15.37
CA GLU A 52 7.43 4.50 -14.05
C GLU A 52 6.39 4.22 -12.96
N ILE A 53 5.13 4.62 -13.20
CA ILE A 53 4.04 4.36 -12.25
C ILE A 53 3.71 2.87 -12.15
N ARG A 54 3.78 2.16 -13.28
CA ARG A 54 3.61 0.70 -13.26
C ARG A 54 4.72 0.01 -12.48
N CYS A 55 5.98 0.43 -12.67
CA CYS A 55 7.11 -0.07 -11.90
C CYS A 55 6.98 0.25 -10.41
N PHE A 56 6.54 1.46 -10.06
CA PHE A 56 6.26 1.85 -8.68
C PHE A 56 5.24 0.89 -8.04
N ARG A 57 4.12 0.64 -8.72
CA ARG A 57 3.07 -0.25 -8.21
C ARG A 57 3.56 -1.70 -8.08
N LYS A 58 4.32 -2.21 -9.04
CA LYS A 58 4.92 -3.55 -8.94
C LYS A 58 5.82 -3.63 -7.70
N CYS A 59 6.69 -2.64 -7.50
CA CYS A 59 7.59 -2.58 -6.34
C CYS A 59 6.83 -2.57 -5.00
N MET A 60 5.76 -1.78 -4.90
CA MET A 60 4.95 -1.76 -3.67
C MET A 60 4.30 -3.12 -3.39
N LEU A 61 3.78 -3.79 -4.42
CA LEU A 61 3.20 -5.13 -4.27
C LEU A 61 4.25 -6.18 -3.92
N GLU A 62 5.49 -6.05 -4.42
CA GLU A 62 6.62 -6.87 -4.00
C GLU A 62 6.94 -6.67 -2.51
N LYS A 63 7.01 -5.40 -2.05
CA LYS A 63 7.26 -5.07 -0.64
C LYS A 63 6.17 -5.61 0.29
N GLN A 64 4.93 -5.61 -0.17
CA GLN A 64 3.79 -6.12 0.60
C GLN A 64 3.73 -7.66 0.59
N GLY A 65 4.51 -8.31 -0.28
CA GLY A 65 4.57 -9.75 -0.47
C GLY A 65 3.50 -10.30 -1.41
N MET A 66 2.66 -9.44 -1.99
CA MET A 66 1.58 -9.88 -2.89
C MET A 66 2.12 -10.36 -4.24
N ILE A 67 3.28 -9.86 -4.67
CA ILE A 67 4.02 -10.38 -5.83
C ILE A 67 5.39 -10.83 -5.34
N ASP A 68 5.79 -12.06 -5.63
CA ASP A 68 7.14 -12.54 -5.27
C ASP A 68 8.20 -12.21 -6.34
N GLY A 69 9.44 -12.60 -6.07
CA GLY A 69 10.56 -12.40 -7.00
C GLY A 69 10.43 -13.19 -8.32
N SER A 70 9.58 -14.22 -8.36
CA SER A 70 9.27 -14.95 -9.59
C SER A 70 8.17 -14.25 -10.40
N GLY A 71 7.41 -13.33 -9.79
CA GLY A 71 6.25 -12.68 -10.38
C GLY A 71 4.93 -13.39 -10.09
N SER A 72 4.91 -14.37 -9.19
CA SER A 72 3.70 -15.06 -8.74
C SER A 72 2.89 -14.20 -7.77
N ILE A 73 1.56 -14.32 -7.84
CA ILE A 73 0.63 -13.52 -7.04
C ILE A 73 0.11 -14.31 -5.85
N HIS A 74 0.27 -13.74 -4.64
CA HIS A 74 -0.25 -14.26 -3.38
C HIS A 74 -1.55 -13.54 -3.02
N LYS A 75 -2.67 -14.05 -3.55
CA LYS A 75 -4.01 -13.41 -3.42
C LYS A 75 -4.51 -13.30 -1.97
N ASP A 76 -4.02 -14.16 -1.08
CA ASP A 76 -4.27 -14.12 0.36
C ASP A 76 -3.71 -12.86 1.02
N LEU A 77 -2.72 -12.20 0.40
CA LEU A 77 -2.11 -10.96 0.87
C LEU A 77 -2.78 -9.70 0.31
N PHE A 78 -3.91 -9.82 -0.39
CA PHE A 78 -4.61 -8.67 -0.99
C PHE A 78 -4.94 -7.57 0.04
N ASP A 79 -5.47 -7.93 1.21
CA ASP A 79 -5.90 -6.93 2.20
C ASP A 79 -4.72 -6.18 2.82
N LYS A 80 -3.56 -6.85 2.94
CA LYS A 80 -2.30 -6.22 3.32
C LYS A 80 -1.79 -5.29 2.22
N ALA A 81 -1.95 -5.69 0.97
CA ALA A 81 -1.47 -4.91 -0.18
C ALA A 81 -2.32 -3.67 -0.46
N TYR A 82 -3.63 -3.79 -0.22
CA TYR A 82 -4.62 -2.74 -0.44
C TYR A 82 -5.41 -2.43 0.84
N PRO A 83 -4.75 -1.91 1.89
CA PRO A 83 -5.37 -1.74 3.21
C PRO A 83 -6.51 -0.72 3.22
N LYS A 84 -6.59 0.14 2.20
CA LYS A 84 -7.66 1.13 2.03
C LYS A 84 -8.75 0.69 1.06
N ALA A 85 -8.71 -0.53 0.51
CA ALA A 85 -9.71 -1.00 -0.44
C ALA A 85 -11.13 -0.95 0.14
N ALA A 86 -11.32 -1.45 1.37
CA ALA A 86 -12.61 -1.44 2.07
C ALA A 86 -13.15 -0.03 2.39
N ALA A 87 -12.29 1.00 2.38
CA ALA A 87 -12.72 2.38 2.55
C ALA A 87 -13.21 3.03 1.24
N HIS A 88 -12.91 2.43 0.09
CA HIS A 88 -13.18 3.00 -1.23
C HIS A 88 -14.08 2.13 -2.12
N PHE A 89 -14.24 0.85 -1.78
CA PHE A 89 -14.97 -0.13 -2.58
C PHE A 89 -15.88 -0.97 -1.67
N ASP A 90 -17.04 -1.37 -2.18
CA ASP A 90 -17.91 -2.34 -1.50
C ASP A 90 -17.35 -3.77 -1.59
N ASP A 91 -17.94 -4.67 -0.80
CA ASP A 91 -17.50 -6.07 -0.71
C ASP A 91 -17.59 -6.81 -2.05
N ALA A 92 -18.59 -6.51 -2.89
CA ALA A 92 -18.77 -7.13 -4.20
C ALA A 92 -17.66 -6.70 -5.18
N THR A 93 -17.29 -5.42 -5.15
CA THR A 93 -16.18 -4.85 -5.91
C THR A 93 -14.86 -5.45 -5.46
N ILE A 94 -14.63 -5.56 -4.15
CA ILE A 94 -13.42 -6.19 -3.59
C ILE A 94 -13.34 -7.67 -3.98
N ALA A 95 -14.44 -8.41 -3.90
CA ALA A 95 -14.49 -9.81 -4.32
C ALA A 95 -14.14 -9.96 -5.81
N THR A 96 -14.69 -9.08 -6.66
CA THR A 96 -14.40 -9.04 -8.09
C THR A 96 -12.93 -8.71 -8.37
N LEU A 97 -12.35 -7.75 -7.64
CA LEU A 97 -10.92 -7.41 -7.73
C LEU A 97 -10.03 -8.58 -7.32
N LYS A 98 -10.31 -9.20 -6.17
CA LYS A 98 -9.55 -10.36 -5.67
C LYS A 98 -9.60 -11.52 -6.66
N ALA A 99 -10.77 -11.82 -7.22
CA ALA A 99 -10.94 -12.87 -8.23
C ALA A 99 -10.18 -12.54 -9.52
N CYS A 100 -10.30 -11.31 -10.03
CA CYS A 100 -9.61 -10.90 -11.25
C CYS A 100 -8.09 -10.94 -11.09
N ILE A 101 -7.55 -10.33 -10.03
CA ILE A 101 -6.10 -10.33 -9.79
C ILE A 101 -5.59 -11.75 -9.53
N GLY A 102 -6.35 -12.57 -8.80
CA GLY A 102 -6.02 -13.97 -8.55
C GLY A 102 -6.06 -14.87 -9.80
N SER A 103 -6.63 -14.41 -10.91
CA SER A 103 -6.61 -15.10 -12.21
C SER A 103 -5.42 -14.70 -13.09
N ILE A 104 -4.65 -13.68 -12.69
CA ILE A 104 -3.44 -13.30 -13.41
C ILE A 104 -2.37 -14.35 -13.11
N GLU A 105 -1.89 -15.03 -14.14
CA GLU A 105 -0.89 -16.09 -13.98
C GLU A 105 0.44 -15.54 -13.44
N LYS A 106 0.87 -14.37 -13.96
CA LYS A 106 2.19 -13.82 -13.66
C LYS A 106 2.32 -12.32 -13.94
N ILE A 107 3.09 -11.64 -13.08
CA ILE A 107 3.56 -10.26 -13.25
C ILE A 107 5.10 -10.27 -13.22
N SER A 108 5.70 -10.44 -14.40
CA SER A 108 7.17 -10.58 -14.53
C SER A 108 7.87 -9.23 -14.59
N ASN A 109 7.23 -8.24 -15.21
CA ASN A 109 7.81 -6.91 -15.43
C ASN A 109 6.81 -5.80 -15.10
N CYS A 110 7.24 -4.54 -15.25
CA CYS A 110 6.37 -3.40 -14.98
C CYS A 110 5.20 -3.32 -15.97
N ASP A 111 5.40 -3.67 -17.23
CA ASP A 111 4.33 -3.58 -18.22
C ASP A 111 3.18 -4.54 -17.93
N ASP A 112 3.45 -5.70 -17.33
CA ASP A 112 2.41 -6.63 -16.87
C ASP A 112 1.43 -6.00 -15.85
N MET A 113 1.80 -4.91 -15.18
CA MET A 113 0.89 -4.21 -14.25
C MET A 113 -0.33 -3.59 -14.94
N VAL A 114 -0.37 -3.51 -16.28
CA VAL A 114 -1.60 -3.17 -17.00
C VAL A 114 -2.73 -4.15 -16.69
N LYS A 115 -2.42 -5.45 -16.47
CA LYS A 115 -3.41 -6.49 -16.13
C LYS A 115 -4.12 -6.17 -14.82
N VAL A 116 -3.36 -5.72 -13.81
CA VAL A 116 -3.93 -5.28 -12.53
C VAL A 116 -4.80 -4.03 -12.73
N ARG A 117 -4.37 -3.07 -13.55
CA ARG A 117 -5.18 -1.88 -13.88
C ARG A 117 -6.50 -2.27 -14.57
N GLU A 118 -6.48 -3.25 -15.45
CA GLU A 118 -7.68 -3.76 -16.12
C GLU A 118 -8.66 -4.39 -15.12
N CYS A 119 -8.16 -5.09 -14.09
CA CYS A 119 -9.01 -5.56 -12.99
C CYS A 119 -9.72 -4.41 -12.27
N PHE A 120 -9.02 -3.30 -11.98
CA PHE A 120 -9.64 -2.11 -11.41
C PHE A 120 -10.68 -1.48 -12.32
N LYS A 121 -10.44 -1.42 -13.64
CA LYS A 121 -11.45 -0.92 -14.58
C LYS A 121 -12.69 -1.81 -14.60
N LYS A 122 -12.50 -3.14 -14.67
CA LYS A 122 -13.58 -4.12 -14.69
C LYS A 122 -14.44 -4.08 -13.43
N ALA A 123 -13.84 -3.90 -12.27
CA ALA A 123 -14.56 -3.83 -11.00
C ALA A 123 -15.40 -2.55 -10.84
N HIS A 124 -15.10 -1.50 -11.63
CA HIS A 124 -15.85 -0.24 -11.67
C HIS A 124 -16.82 -0.12 -12.86
N SER A 125 -16.91 -1.17 -13.69
CA SER A 125 -17.77 -1.19 -14.88
C SER A 125 -19.15 -1.75 -14.58
#